data_AF-A0A6V8KX75-F1
#
_entry.id   AF-A0A6V8KX75-F1
#
_cell.length_a   1.000
_cell.length_b   1.000
_cell.length_c   1.000
_cell.angle_alpha   90.00
_cell.angle_beta   90.00
_cell.angle_gamma   90.00
#
_symmetry.space_group_name_H-M   'P 1'
#
loop_
_entity.id
_entity.type
_entity.pdbx_description
1 polymer ?
#
loop_
_entity_poly.entity_id
_entity_poly.type
_entity_poly.pdbx_seq_one_letter_code
_entity_poly.pdbx_strand_id
1 'polypeptide(L)'
;MFAWRAVRAVKSNAILLAHDGATVGVGMGQVNRVDSARLAVTRAGERAAGSVAASDAFFPFADGLQVLIDAGVRAIVQPGGSVRDEEVIAAAQAAGVTMYLTGTRHFFH
;
A
#
# COMPACT_ATOMS: atom_id res chain seq x y z
N MET A 1 -7.83 10.43 1.44
CA MET A 1 -7.36 11.23 0.28
C MET A 1 -5.86 11.57 0.33
N PHE A 2 -5.30 11.95 1.48
CA PHE A 2 -3.87 12.34 1.61
C PHE A 2 -2.88 11.30 1.06
N ALA A 3 -2.89 10.07 1.57
CA ALA A 3 -1.95 9.01 1.17
C ALA A 3 -1.95 8.76 -0.35
N TRP A 4 -3.14 8.71 -0.96
CA TRP A 4 -3.32 8.51 -2.41
C TRP A 4 -2.74 9.66 -3.26
N ARG A 5 -2.89 10.91 -2.80
CA ARG A 5 -2.31 12.06 -3.51
C ARG A 5 -0.79 12.14 -3.32
N ALA A 6 -0.31 11.82 -2.12
CA ALA A 6 1.10 11.87 -1.77
C ALA A 6 1.92 10.79 -2.51
N VAL A 7 1.38 9.58 -2.68
CA VAL A 7 2.13 8.47 -3.30
C VAL A 7 2.53 8.76 -4.75
N ARG A 8 1.79 9.63 -5.46
CA ARG A 8 2.12 10.08 -6.83
C ARG A 8 3.50 10.76 -6.92
N ALA A 9 4.00 11.37 -5.84
CA ALA A 9 5.30 12.02 -5.83
C ALA A 9 6.46 11.05 -5.51
N VAL A 10 6.15 9.80 -5.17
CA VAL A 10 7.13 8.79 -4.75
C VAL A 10 7.54 7.96 -5.96
N LYS A 11 8.86 7.74 -6.13
CA LYS A 11 9.38 6.93 -7.22
C LYS A 11 8.89 5.48 -7.14
N SER A 12 8.48 4.92 -8.28
CA SER A 12 7.90 3.59 -8.38
C SER A 12 8.93 2.47 -8.22
N ASN A 13 8.58 1.30 -7.69
CA ASN A 13 7.29 0.98 -7.06
C ASN A 13 7.14 1.67 -5.70
N ALA A 14 5.98 2.29 -5.45
CA ALA A 14 5.77 3.10 -4.25
C ALA A 14 4.67 2.55 -3.34
N ILE A 15 4.98 2.45 -2.05
CA ILE A 15 4.03 2.20 -0.95
C ILE A 15 4.20 3.31 0.09
N LEU A 16 3.12 3.97 0.47
CA LEU A 16 3.14 5.07 1.43
C LEU A 16 2.13 4.81 2.54
N LEU A 17 2.59 4.79 3.79
CA LEU A 17 1.78 4.71 4.99
C LEU A 17 1.58 6.12 5.55
N ALA A 18 0.35 6.44 5.95
CA ALA A 18 -0.01 7.71 6.54
C ALA A 18 -0.94 7.57 7.74
N HIS A 19 -0.81 8.47 8.69
CA HIS A 19 -1.69 8.62 9.83
C HIS A 19 -1.88 10.12 10.12
N ASP A 20 -3.09 10.55 10.47
CA ASP A 20 -3.44 11.95 10.77
C ASP A 20 -2.91 13.00 9.77
N GLY A 21 -2.98 12.68 8.47
CA GLY A 21 -2.59 13.60 7.40
C GLY A 21 -1.08 13.75 7.20
N ALA A 22 -0.26 12.91 7.85
CA ALA A 22 1.19 12.88 7.67
C ALA A 22 1.68 11.50 7.23
N THR A 23 2.78 11.47 6.48
CA THR A 23 3.46 10.22 6.10
C THR A 23 4.21 9.65 7.30
N VAL A 24 3.95 8.39 7.65
CA VAL A 24 4.66 7.70 8.74
C VAL A 24 5.73 6.74 8.23
N GLY A 25 5.56 6.21 7.01
CA GLY A 25 6.54 5.35 6.36
C GLY A 25 6.37 5.37 4.84
N VAL A 26 7.48 5.27 4.10
CA VAL A 26 7.45 5.31 2.63
C VAL A 26 8.46 4.30 2.09
N GLY A 27 8.01 3.38 1.24
CA GLY A 27 8.85 2.52 0.42
C GLY A 27 8.85 3.05 -1.01
N MET A 28 10.03 3.26 -1.58
CA MET A 28 10.22 4.04 -2.80
C MET A 28 11.30 3.42 -3.68
N GLY A 29 11.13 3.51 -5.00
CA GLY A 29 12.15 3.17 -5.98
C GLY A 29 12.54 1.69 -6.01
N GLN A 30 11.70 0.79 -5.49
CA GLN A 30 12.01 -0.63 -5.46
C GLN A 30 11.58 -1.31 -6.77
N VAL A 31 12.35 -2.32 -7.15
CA VAL A 31 12.10 -3.13 -8.35
C VAL A 31 10.85 -4.00 -8.25
N ASN A 32 10.44 -4.38 -7.02
CA ASN A 32 9.22 -5.13 -6.77
C ASN A 32 8.38 -4.46 -5.65
N ARG A 33 7.09 -4.79 -5.60
CA ARG A 33 6.14 -4.11 -4.70
C ARG A 33 6.20 -4.61 -3.26
N VAL A 34 6.50 -5.90 -3.05
CA VAL A 34 6.61 -6.48 -1.70
C VAL A 34 7.76 -5.84 -0.92
N ASP A 35 8.89 -5.54 -1.56
CA ASP A 35 10.00 -4.85 -0.91
C ASP A 35 9.66 -3.37 -0.63
N SER A 36 8.88 -2.70 -1.48
CA SER A 36 8.33 -1.38 -1.15
C SER A 36 7.43 -1.44 0.08
N ALA A 37 6.58 -2.46 0.20
CA ALA A 37 5.72 -2.64 1.38
C ALA A 37 6.55 -2.86 2.65
N ARG A 38 7.53 -3.77 2.60
CA ARG A 38 8.46 -4.04 3.71
C ARG A 38 9.22 -2.79 4.13
N LEU A 39 9.79 -2.06 3.18
CA LEU A 39 10.53 -0.83 3.46
C LEU A 39 9.64 0.25 4.09
N ALA A 40 8.40 0.39 3.63
CA ALA A 40 7.45 1.35 4.18
C ALA A 40 7.07 1.01 5.62
N VAL A 41 6.80 -0.27 5.90
CA VAL A 41 6.51 -0.79 7.26
C VAL A 41 7.72 -0.61 8.18
N THR A 42 8.91 -1.03 7.76
CA THR A 42 10.14 -0.88 8.56
C THR A 42 10.41 0.58 8.91
N ARG A 43 10.18 1.52 7.98
CA ARG A 43 10.35 2.96 8.23
C ARG A 43 9.27 3.54 9.14
N ALA A 44 8.05 3.00 9.09
CA ALA A 44 6.97 3.41 9.97
C ALA A 44 7.20 2.94 11.43
N GLY A 45 7.73 1.73 11.60
CA GLY A 45 7.86 1.08 12.91
C GLY A 45 6.49 0.93 13.58
N GLU A 46 6.41 1.22 14.88
CA GLU A 46 5.17 1.19 15.67
C GLU A 46 4.03 2.06 15.08
N ARG A 47 4.38 3.09 14.30
CA ARG A 47 3.40 3.98 13.67
C ARG A 47 2.66 3.35 12.49
N ALA A 48 3.05 2.14 12.06
CA ALA A 48 2.35 1.41 11.02
C ALA A 48 0.96 0.96 11.47
N ALA A 49 0.84 0.53 12.73
CA ALA A 49 -0.41 0.06 13.29
C ALA A 49 -1.46 1.20 13.31
N GLY A 50 -2.66 0.92 12.80
CA GLY A 50 -3.74 1.91 12.68
C GLY A 50 -3.55 2.94 11.56
N SER A 51 -2.43 2.92 10.84
CA SER A 51 -2.20 3.77 9.67
C SER A 51 -3.02 3.30 8.46
N VAL A 52 -3.06 4.14 7.42
CA VAL A 52 -3.61 3.78 6.10
C VAL A 52 -2.49 3.73 5.08
N ALA A 53 -2.58 2.81 4.12
CA ALA A 53 -1.57 2.67 3.06
C ALA A 53 -2.12 3.05 1.67
N ALA A 54 -1.25 3.59 0.83
CA ALA A 54 -1.50 3.81 -0.59
C ALA A 54 -0.42 3.11 -1.43
N SER A 55 -0.85 2.43 -2.48
CA SER A 55 0.03 1.80 -3.46
C SER A 55 -0.14 2.47 -4.82
N ASP A 56 0.93 2.99 -5.42
CA ASP A 56 0.87 3.74 -6.70
C ASP A 56 0.32 2.94 -7.89
N ALA A 57 0.40 1.61 -7.80
CA ALA A 57 -0.04 0.63 -8.76
C ALA A 57 -0.60 -0.61 -8.05
N PHE A 58 -1.21 -1.52 -8.80
CA PHE A 58 -1.89 -2.66 -8.21
C PHE A 58 -0.94 -3.66 -7.54
N PHE A 59 -1.45 -4.42 -6.59
CA PHE A 59 -0.72 -5.56 -6.02
C PHE A 59 -0.76 -6.75 -6.98
N PRO A 60 0.40 -7.22 -7.50
CA PRO A 60 0.42 -8.35 -8.43
C PRO A 60 0.14 -9.68 -7.72
N PHE A 61 0.42 -9.77 -6.42
CA PHE A 61 0.17 -10.90 -5.55
C PHE A 61 -0.23 -10.39 -4.15
N ALA A 62 -0.81 -11.27 -3.34
CA ALA A 62 -1.24 -10.94 -1.98
C ALA A 62 -0.07 -10.69 -1.00
N ASP A 63 1.16 -11.05 -1.36
CA ASP A 63 2.34 -10.92 -0.49
C ASP A 63 2.64 -9.47 -0.05
N GLY A 64 2.60 -8.51 -0.98
CA GLY A 64 2.78 -7.10 -0.69
C GLY A 64 1.65 -6.52 0.16
N LEU A 65 0.43 -7.05 0.02
CA LEU A 65 -0.71 -6.70 0.87
C LEU A 65 -0.53 -7.28 2.28
N GLN A 66 -0.12 -8.54 2.38
CA GLN A 66 0.06 -9.25 3.64
C GLN A 66 1.05 -8.54 4.56
N VAL A 67 2.14 -8.02 3.99
CA VAL A 67 3.12 -7.19 4.75
C VAL A 67 2.45 -5.99 5.43
N LEU A 68 1.47 -5.36 4.80
CA LEU A 68 0.74 -4.22 5.36
C LEU A 68 -0.28 -4.67 6.41
N ILE A 69 -0.96 -5.79 6.16
CA ILE A 69 -1.89 -6.42 7.11
C ILE A 69 -1.17 -6.78 8.41
N ASP A 70 -0.03 -7.47 8.31
CA ASP A 70 0.76 -7.91 9.46
C ASP A 70 1.30 -6.72 10.27
N ALA A 71 1.50 -5.57 9.62
CA ALA A 71 1.90 -4.31 10.27
C ALA A 71 0.73 -3.55 10.93
N GLY A 72 -0.49 -4.07 10.86
CA GLY A 72 -1.68 -3.46 11.48
C GLY A 72 -2.28 -2.29 10.69
N VAL A 73 -2.03 -2.19 9.38
CA VAL A 73 -2.65 -1.16 8.53
C VAL A 73 -4.16 -1.40 8.45
N ARG A 74 -4.97 -0.38 8.75
CA ARG A 74 -6.45 -0.51 8.84
C ARG A 74 -7.18 -0.37 7.49
N ALA A 75 -6.57 0.34 6.54
CA ALA A 75 -7.16 0.56 5.23
C ALA A 75 -6.10 0.77 4.15
N ILE A 76 -6.39 0.28 2.94
CA ILE A 76 -5.45 0.27 1.82
C ILE A 76 -6.15 0.80 0.57
N VAL A 77 -5.49 1.67 -0.18
CA VAL A 77 -5.97 2.16 -1.48
C VAL A 77 -4.97 1.79 -2.58
N GLN A 78 -5.48 1.20 -3.66
CA GLN A 78 -4.70 0.78 -4.82
C GLN A 78 -5.57 0.86 -6.09
N PRO A 79 -5.00 0.79 -7.31
CA PRO A 79 -5.78 0.91 -8.54
C PRO A 79 -6.69 -0.28 -8.85
N GLY A 80 -6.28 -1.50 -8.51
CA GLY A 80 -6.82 -2.71 -9.13
C GLY A 80 -6.40 -2.87 -10.60
N GLY A 81 -6.97 -3.86 -11.27
CA GLY A 81 -6.66 -4.25 -12.65
C GLY A 81 -5.65 -5.40 -12.77
N SER A 82 -5.32 -6.09 -11.66
CA SER A 82 -4.55 -7.34 -11.74
C SER A 82 -5.47 -8.48 -12.16
N VAL A 83 -4.94 -9.44 -12.93
CA VAL A 83 -5.63 -10.74 -13.16
C VAL A 83 -5.81 -11.52 -11.86
N ARG A 84 -5.12 -11.13 -10.78
CA ARG A 84 -5.18 -11.71 -9.44
C ARG A 84 -5.85 -10.80 -8.40
N ASP A 85 -6.63 -9.81 -8.83
CA ASP A 85 -7.31 -8.91 -7.89
C ASP A 85 -8.21 -9.68 -6.91
N GLU A 86 -8.87 -10.75 -7.35
CA GLU A 86 -9.71 -11.59 -6.48
C GLU A 86 -8.92 -12.18 -5.30
N GLU A 87 -7.69 -12.68 -5.54
CA GLU A 87 -6.81 -13.21 -4.49
C GLU A 87 -6.43 -12.13 -3.48
N VAL A 88 -6.10 -10.93 -3.96
CA VAL A 88 -5.70 -9.78 -3.13
C VAL A 88 -6.88 -9.25 -2.32
N ILE A 89 -8.06 -9.15 -2.92
CA ILE A 89 -9.29 -8.69 -2.26
C ILE A 89 -9.72 -9.70 -1.20
N ALA A 90 -9.68 -11.00 -1.50
CA ALA A 90 -9.99 -12.05 -0.54
C ALA A 90 -9.06 -12.00 0.69
N ALA A 91 -7.76 -11.75 0.49
CA ALA A 91 -6.82 -11.58 1.59
C ALA A 91 -7.15 -10.35 2.46
N ALA A 92 -7.52 -9.22 1.85
CA ALA A 92 -7.96 -8.03 2.59
C ALA A 92 -9.24 -8.30 3.40
N GLN A 93 -10.22 -8.98 2.79
CA GLN A 93 -11.49 -9.35 3.43
C GLN A 93 -11.27 -10.30 4.61
N ALA A 94 -10.44 -11.34 4.43
CA ALA A 94 -10.11 -12.30 5.48
C ALA A 94 -9.42 -11.63 6.69
N ALA A 95 -8.62 -10.60 6.43
CA ALA A 95 -7.95 -9.81 7.48
C ALA A 95 -8.81 -8.68 8.07
N GLY A 96 -10.02 -8.44 7.55
CA GLY A 96 -10.86 -7.31 7.98
C GLY A 96 -10.30 -5.93 7.61
N VAL A 97 -9.40 -5.86 6.63
CA VAL A 97 -8.79 -4.60 6.16
C VAL A 97 -9.64 -3.99 5.06
N THR A 98 -9.98 -2.71 5.20
CA THR A 98 -10.76 -2.00 4.18
C THR A 98 -9.90 -1.74 2.94
N MET A 99 -10.33 -2.20 1.77
CA MET A 99 -9.63 -1.96 0.50
C MET A 99 -10.45 -1.07 -0.44
N TYR A 100 -9.81 -0.05 -1.01
CA TYR A 100 -10.38 0.81 -2.04
C TYR A 100 -9.65 0.59 -3.37
N LEU A 101 -10.43 0.42 -4.45
CA LEU A 101 -9.94 0.34 -5.82
C LEU A 101 -10.22 1.67 -6.55
N THR A 102 -9.20 2.25 -7.18
CA THR A 102 -9.32 3.58 -7.83
C THR A 102 -9.42 3.54 -9.36
N GLY A 103 -9.04 2.42 -9.99
CA GLY A 103 -8.99 2.27 -11.45
C GLY A 103 -7.90 3.09 -12.14
N THR A 104 -7.07 3.86 -11.42
CA THR A 104 -6.05 4.75 -12.00
C THR A 104 -4.70 4.57 -11.32
N ARG A 105 -3.62 4.37 -12.08
CA ARG A 105 -2.24 4.24 -11.58
C ARG A 105 -1.51 5.60 -11.56
N HIS A 106 -0.57 5.77 -10.64
CA HIS A 106 0.27 6.97 -10.50
C HIS A 106 1.77 6.66 -10.55
N PHE A 107 2.22 5.93 -11.58
CA PHE A 107 3.65 5.64 -11.72
C PHE A 107 4.49 6.91 -11.94
N PHE A 108 5.65 6.95 -11.29
CA PHE A 108 6.60 8.05 -11.36
C PHE A 108 8.03 7.51 -11.31
N HIS A 109 8.84 7.86 -12.32
CA HIS A 109 10.23 7.41 -12.48
C HIS A 109 11.17 8.60 -12.45
#